data_AF-A0A0C3EP02-F1
#
_entry.id   AF-A0A0C3EP02-F1
#
_cell.length_a   1.000
_cell.length_b   1.000
_cell.length_c   1.000
_cell.angle_alpha   90.00
_cell.angle_beta   90.00
_cell.angle_gamma   90.00
#
_symmetry.space_group_name_H-M   'P 1'
#
loop_
_entity.id
_entity.type
_entity.pdbx_description
1 polymer ?
#
loop_
_entity_poly.entity_id
_entity_poly.type
_entity_poly.pdbx_seq_one_letter_code
_entity_poly.pdbx_strand_id
1 'polypeptide(L)'
;MTTDTPNAALSNLKFDFHSYLLNLTGHKWTIQELPGGNANHTVRALRVPENALEKPDQRAMDDRDGVPGYLDGYTSIVLKQAPPYFAKIPDLPFSQDRQTIEANALSLLHTPASSGAASLLPVLYSNLSVSVPHLLHHDLTKHVLIQSDLGNIPELYKFLTSPDTTPPLASSAGAALGHFLKDLHGAFYHASEVTKEELRHRFENDEGEAVLCKVITSVRGYMKDAGVEDYVLLEKRAQDNWTSRERTVFGQGDIWFGTVLVGVEDGTVEVGICDWEFAGFNHPAGDIAQLGQDAYLFVPVKQLLTIINDSSPSRLVLPSSLNVASDDPTLSDNFAVIFIRILFIVLSSIILIHLFAGRISTQPRDNARLGDDKRRRMATSSLVYVSRQKRQM
;
A
#
# COMPACT_ATOMS: atom_id res chain seq x y z
N MET A 1 -10.79 -4.98 37.44
CA MET A 1 -10.87 -5.62 36.11
C MET A 1 -11.87 -4.82 35.30
N THR A 2 -11.38 -3.80 34.60
CA THR A 2 -12.15 -3.00 33.65
C THR A 2 -12.15 -3.77 32.33
N THR A 3 -13.33 -4.20 31.90
CA THR A 3 -13.53 -4.74 30.56
C THR A 3 -13.47 -3.58 29.58
N ASP A 4 -12.28 -3.31 29.04
CA ASP A 4 -12.13 -2.41 27.90
C ASP A 4 -12.98 -2.95 26.75
N THR A 5 -13.97 -2.16 26.33
CA THR A 5 -14.80 -2.42 25.17
C THR A 5 -13.94 -2.26 23.91
N PRO A 6 -13.58 -3.33 23.18
CA PRO A 6 -13.09 -3.16 21.82
C PRO A 6 -14.31 -2.91 20.92
N ASN A 7 -14.26 -1.91 20.02
CA ASN A 7 -14.95 -1.91 18.70
C ASN A 7 -15.37 -0.55 18.13
N ALA A 8 -15.12 0.60 18.79
CA ALA A 8 -15.51 1.88 18.18
C ALA A 8 -14.74 2.21 16.88
N ALA A 9 -13.55 1.64 16.67
CA ALA A 9 -12.76 1.85 15.45
C ALA A 9 -13.18 0.93 14.28
N LEU A 10 -13.81 -0.22 14.56
CA LEU A 10 -14.16 -1.22 13.54
C LEU A 10 -15.49 -0.95 12.82
N SER A 11 -16.34 -0.05 13.34
CA SER A 11 -17.64 0.28 12.72
C SER A 11 -17.53 1.00 11.38
N ASN A 12 -16.33 1.37 10.95
CA ASN A 12 -16.09 2.10 9.70
C ASN A 12 -15.69 1.19 8.52
N LEU A 13 -15.39 -0.09 8.76
CA LEU A 13 -15.12 -1.03 7.68
C LEU A 13 -16.44 -1.40 6.99
N LYS A 14 -16.52 -1.17 5.68
CA LYS A 14 -17.69 -1.53 4.87
C LYS A 14 -17.83 -3.04 4.64
N PHE A 15 -16.74 -3.78 4.73
CA PHE A 15 -16.69 -5.22 4.53
C PHE A 15 -16.62 -5.96 5.87
N ASP A 16 -17.51 -6.94 6.08
CA ASP A 16 -17.56 -7.73 7.30
C ASP A 16 -16.57 -8.90 7.26
N PHE A 17 -15.32 -8.62 7.62
CA PHE A 17 -14.25 -9.62 7.69
C PHE A 17 -14.53 -10.72 8.73
N HIS A 18 -15.25 -10.42 9.82
CA HIS A 18 -15.56 -11.40 10.85
C HIS A 18 -16.49 -12.49 10.31
N SER A 19 -17.62 -12.08 9.72
CA SER A 19 -18.57 -13.03 9.12
C SER A 19 -17.95 -13.76 7.93
N TYR A 20 -17.14 -13.07 7.12
CA TYR A 20 -16.43 -13.70 6.01
C TYR A 20 -15.52 -14.84 6.47
N LEU A 21 -14.62 -14.59 7.43
CA LEU A 21 -13.71 -15.62 7.95
C LEU A 21 -14.43 -16.72 8.72
N LEU A 22 -15.49 -16.39 9.49
CA LEU A 22 -16.27 -17.40 10.20
C LEU A 22 -16.94 -18.37 9.21
N ASN A 23 -17.49 -17.85 8.11
CA ASN A 23 -18.09 -18.68 7.06
C ASN A 23 -17.03 -19.50 6.31
N LEU A 24 -15.87 -18.89 6.02
CA LEU A 24 -14.80 -19.54 5.26
C LEU A 24 -14.05 -20.61 6.06
N THR A 25 -13.90 -20.45 7.37
CA THR A 25 -13.02 -21.30 8.20
C THR A 25 -13.74 -22.05 9.31
N GLY A 26 -14.96 -21.63 9.67
CA GLY A 26 -15.64 -22.12 10.86
C GLY A 26 -15.05 -21.63 12.19
N HIS A 27 -13.98 -20.83 12.16
CA HIS A 27 -13.29 -20.31 13.35
C HIS A 27 -13.63 -18.85 13.61
N LYS A 28 -13.52 -18.43 14.86
CA LYS A 28 -13.60 -17.01 15.24
C LYS A 28 -12.22 -16.36 15.11
N TRP A 29 -12.21 -15.13 14.60
CA TRP A 29 -11.02 -14.32 14.41
C TRP A 29 -11.21 -12.95 15.02
N THR A 30 -10.18 -12.39 15.64
CA THR A 30 -10.12 -10.96 15.96
C THR A 30 -9.52 -10.20 14.80
N ILE A 31 -10.13 -9.07 14.44
CA ILE A 31 -9.72 -8.26 13.29
C ILE A 31 -9.05 -6.98 13.77
N GLN A 32 -7.89 -6.67 13.19
CA GLN A 32 -7.15 -5.44 13.41
C GLN A 32 -6.89 -4.79 12.04
N GLU A 33 -7.39 -3.56 11.84
CA GLU A 33 -7.04 -2.79 10.64
C GLU A 33 -5.54 -2.50 10.60
N LEU A 34 -4.93 -2.74 9.43
CA LEU A 34 -3.52 -2.43 9.20
C LEU A 34 -3.40 -1.04 8.55
N PRO A 35 -2.47 -0.20 9.02
CA PRO A 35 -2.18 1.07 8.36
C PRO A 35 -1.52 0.84 6.99
N GLY A 36 -1.42 1.91 6.19
CA GLY A 36 -0.60 1.91 4.96
C GLY A 36 -1.38 1.67 3.67
N GLY A 37 -2.32 0.74 3.62
CA GLY A 37 -3.07 0.43 2.38
C GLY A 37 -4.03 1.56 1.97
N ASN A 38 -3.90 2.09 0.75
CA ASN A 38 -4.80 3.13 0.22
C ASN A 38 -5.89 2.55 -0.68
N ALA A 39 -5.57 1.52 -1.45
CA ALA A 39 -6.47 0.92 -2.44
C ALA A 39 -7.43 -0.10 -1.82
N ASN A 40 -7.01 -0.80 -0.78
CA ASN A 40 -7.75 -1.93 -0.19
C ASN A 40 -8.14 -1.67 1.27
N HIS A 41 -9.23 -2.31 1.70
CA HIS A 41 -9.43 -2.53 3.13
C HIS A 41 -8.52 -3.67 3.56
N THR A 42 -7.54 -3.37 4.40
CA THR A 42 -6.52 -4.34 4.82
C THR A 42 -6.57 -4.57 6.31
N VAL A 43 -6.66 -5.84 6.72
CA VAL A 43 -6.74 -6.24 8.12
C VAL A 43 -5.81 -7.40 8.41
N ARG A 44 -5.26 -7.42 9.63
CA ARG A 44 -4.68 -8.60 10.26
C ARG A 44 -5.79 -9.33 11.01
N ALA A 45 -5.90 -10.63 10.80
CA ALA A 45 -6.80 -11.49 11.55
C ALA A 45 -6.00 -12.45 12.43
N LEU A 46 -6.29 -12.47 13.72
CA LEU A 46 -5.71 -13.40 14.69
C LEU A 46 -6.77 -14.44 15.09
N ARG A 47 -6.42 -15.72 15.01
CA ARG A 47 -7.35 -16.80 15.37
C ARG A 47 -7.59 -16.79 16.88
N VAL A 48 -8.86 -16.84 17.29
CA VAL A 48 -9.21 -16.97 18.71
C VAL A 48 -8.99 -18.42 19.15
N PRO A 49 -8.19 -18.69 20.21
CA PRO A 49 -7.98 -20.05 20.70
C PRO A 49 -9.31 -20.69 21.14
N GLU A 50 -9.56 -21.93 20.71
CA GLU A 50 -10.78 -22.68 21.06
C GLU A 50 -10.95 -22.89 22.57
N ASN A 51 -9.86 -22.88 23.33
CA ASN A 51 -9.86 -23.02 24.79
C ASN A 51 -10.51 -21.84 25.53
N ALA A 52 -10.84 -20.75 24.83
CA ALA A 52 -11.47 -19.57 25.41
C ALA A 52 -13.01 -19.59 25.35
N LEU A 53 -13.63 -20.61 24.74
CA LEU A 53 -15.09 -20.71 24.61
C LEU A 53 -15.59 -22.12 24.97
N GLU A 54 -16.70 -22.16 25.70
CA GLU A 54 -17.43 -23.36 26.10
C GLU A 54 -17.60 -24.33 24.91
N LYS A 55 -17.39 -25.62 25.18
CA LYS A 55 -17.42 -26.69 24.17
C LYS A 55 -18.67 -26.53 23.27
N PRO A 56 -18.52 -26.36 21.95
CA PRO A 56 -19.66 -26.29 21.07
C PRO A 56 -20.43 -27.61 21.12
N ASP A 57 -21.75 -27.49 21.13
CA ASP A 57 -22.68 -28.62 21.14
C ASP A 57 -22.37 -29.51 19.93
N GLN A 58 -21.94 -30.75 20.19
CA GLN A 58 -21.34 -31.68 19.21
C GLN A 58 -22.27 -32.06 18.05
N ARG A 59 -23.53 -31.65 18.07
CA ARG A 59 -24.56 -32.02 17.09
C ARG A 59 -24.53 -31.21 15.79
N ALA A 60 -23.69 -30.19 15.66
CA ALA A 60 -23.62 -29.33 14.46
C ALA A 60 -22.36 -29.52 13.59
N MET A 61 -21.57 -30.56 13.83
CA MET A 61 -20.31 -30.81 13.10
C MET A 61 -20.39 -31.85 11.97
N ASP A 62 -21.42 -32.71 11.94
CA ASP A 62 -21.50 -33.79 10.93
C ASP A 62 -21.94 -33.35 9.52
N ASP A 63 -22.39 -32.11 9.33
CA ASP A 63 -22.82 -31.59 8.01
C ASP A 63 -21.81 -30.62 7.34
N ARG A 64 -20.59 -30.46 7.89
CA ARG A 64 -19.54 -29.60 7.32
C ARG A 64 -18.60 -30.34 6.36
N ASP A 65 -19.17 -31.16 5.50
CA ASP A 65 -18.49 -31.68 4.32
C ASP A 65 -18.26 -30.52 3.32
N GLY A 66 -17.10 -29.86 3.42
CA GLY A 66 -16.64 -28.96 2.35
C GLY A 66 -15.96 -27.66 2.77
N VAL A 67 -15.79 -27.36 4.06
CA VAL A 67 -14.99 -26.18 4.45
C VAL A 67 -13.51 -26.55 4.38
N PRO A 68 -12.69 -25.92 3.52
CA PRO A 68 -11.31 -26.34 3.35
C PRO A 68 -10.46 -25.96 4.56
N GLY A 69 -9.86 -26.93 5.24
CA GLY A 69 -8.98 -26.72 6.39
C GLY A 69 -7.59 -26.14 6.08
N TYR A 70 -7.36 -25.57 4.90
CA TYR A 70 -6.01 -25.09 4.51
C TYR A 70 -5.55 -23.86 5.33
N LEU A 71 -6.46 -23.16 6.02
CA LEU A 71 -6.12 -22.07 6.94
C LEU A 71 -5.92 -22.54 8.39
N ASP A 72 -6.20 -23.80 8.73
CA ASP A 72 -6.17 -24.29 10.12
C ASP A 72 -4.77 -24.24 10.74
N GLY A 73 -3.71 -24.28 9.91
CA GLY A 73 -2.32 -24.17 10.34
C GLY A 73 -1.87 -22.75 10.70
N TYR A 74 -2.70 -21.72 10.46
CA TYR A 74 -2.34 -20.33 10.68
C TYR A 74 -2.99 -19.76 11.94
N THR A 75 -2.19 -19.08 12.77
CA THR A 75 -2.66 -18.32 13.93
C THR A 75 -2.84 -16.84 13.62
N SER A 76 -2.17 -16.33 12.59
CA SER A 76 -2.31 -14.99 12.04
C SER A 76 -2.29 -15.02 10.51
N ILE A 77 -3.14 -14.21 9.89
CA ILE A 77 -3.24 -14.00 8.44
C ILE A 77 -3.53 -12.53 8.14
N VAL A 78 -3.24 -12.10 6.92
CA VAL A 78 -3.62 -10.77 6.41
C VAL A 78 -4.68 -10.93 5.34
N LEU A 79 -5.76 -10.15 5.44
CA LEU A 79 -6.82 -10.07 4.46
C LEU A 79 -6.79 -8.71 3.78
N LYS A 80 -6.95 -8.72 2.46
CA LYS A 80 -7.17 -7.53 1.64
C LYS A 80 -8.49 -7.68 0.91
N GLN A 81 -9.37 -6.71 1.06
CA GLN A 81 -10.59 -6.62 0.26
C GLN A 81 -10.50 -5.40 -0.65
N ALA A 82 -10.63 -5.61 -1.95
CA ALA A 82 -10.63 -4.55 -2.94
C ALA A 82 -12.06 -4.07 -3.23
N PRO A 83 -12.46 -2.87 -2.80
CA PRO A 83 -13.66 -2.23 -3.33
C PRO A 83 -13.44 -1.76 -4.79
N PRO A 84 -14.50 -1.42 -5.56
CA PRO A 84 -14.38 -0.90 -6.93
C PRO A 84 -13.87 0.56 -7.00
N TYR A 85 -13.08 0.97 -6.00
CA TYR A 85 -12.52 2.30 -5.79
C TYR A 85 -11.31 2.19 -4.84
N PHE A 86 -10.59 3.29 -4.62
CA PHE A 86 -9.58 3.38 -3.56
C PHE A 86 -10.24 3.41 -2.18
N ALA A 87 -9.94 2.44 -1.30
CA ALA A 87 -10.53 2.34 0.04
C ALA A 87 -10.48 3.65 0.86
N LYS A 88 -9.38 4.40 0.76
CA LYS A 88 -9.24 5.71 1.45
C LYS A 88 -9.78 6.91 0.66
N ILE A 89 -10.03 6.76 -0.64
CA ILE A 89 -10.59 7.81 -1.51
C ILE A 89 -11.71 7.20 -2.35
N PRO A 90 -12.91 6.98 -1.75
CA PRO A 90 -13.98 6.24 -2.43
C PRO A 90 -14.49 6.88 -3.72
N ASP A 91 -14.25 8.19 -3.90
CA ASP A 91 -14.61 8.93 -5.11
C ASP A 91 -13.68 8.64 -6.30
N LEU A 92 -12.57 7.92 -6.09
CA LEU A 92 -11.61 7.56 -7.12
C LEU A 92 -11.80 6.08 -7.53
N PRO A 93 -12.40 5.80 -8.70
CA PRO A 93 -12.60 4.44 -9.18
C PRO A 93 -11.28 3.70 -9.42
N PHE A 94 -11.27 2.40 -9.13
CA PHE A 94 -10.14 1.51 -9.41
C PHE A 94 -10.62 0.06 -9.48
N SER A 95 -10.29 -0.67 -10.56
CA SER A 95 -10.72 -2.06 -10.73
C SER A 95 -10.22 -2.97 -9.61
N GLN A 96 -11.11 -3.89 -9.24
CA GLN A 96 -10.86 -4.95 -8.26
C GLN A 96 -9.92 -6.03 -8.81
N ASP A 97 -9.66 -6.05 -10.13
CA ASP A 97 -8.71 -6.96 -10.78
C ASP A 97 -7.28 -6.80 -10.26
N ARG A 98 -6.96 -5.67 -9.61
CA ARG A 98 -5.71 -5.48 -8.85
C ARG A 98 -5.45 -6.59 -7.83
N GLN A 99 -6.50 -7.20 -7.26
CA GLN A 99 -6.35 -8.37 -6.38
C GLN A 99 -5.94 -9.63 -7.14
N THR A 100 -6.40 -9.81 -8.38
CA THR A 100 -5.94 -10.89 -9.27
C THR A 100 -4.47 -10.70 -9.63
N ILE A 101 -4.03 -9.46 -9.87
CA ILE A 101 -2.62 -9.13 -10.10
C ILE A 101 -1.77 -9.50 -8.87
N GLU A 102 -2.18 -9.07 -7.67
CA GLU A 102 -1.47 -9.42 -6.43
C GLU A 102 -1.43 -10.95 -6.22
N ALA A 103 -2.57 -11.65 -6.36
CA ALA A 103 -2.63 -13.11 -6.24
C ALA A 103 -1.71 -13.81 -7.24
N ASN A 104 -1.64 -13.31 -8.48
CA ASN A 104 -0.75 -13.82 -9.51
C ASN A 104 0.72 -13.63 -9.15
N ALA A 105 1.10 -12.45 -8.64
CA ALA A 105 2.46 -12.15 -8.22
C ALA A 105 2.91 -13.05 -7.06
N LEU A 106 2.09 -13.15 -6.01
CA LEU A 106 2.38 -14.00 -4.85
C LEU A 106 2.49 -15.48 -5.27
N SER A 107 1.62 -15.94 -6.17
CA SER A 107 1.71 -17.31 -6.71
C SER A 107 2.98 -17.52 -7.52
N LEU A 108 3.36 -16.56 -8.37
CA LEU A 108 4.55 -16.64 -9.22
C LEU A 108 5.85 -16.71 -8.40
N LEU A 109 5.91 -15.99 -7.28
CA LEU A 109 7.06 -15.97 -6.38
C LEU A 109 7.20 -17.25 -5.55
N HIS A 110 6.11 -17.99 -5.30
CA HIS A 110 6.11 -19.15 -4.41
C HIS A 110 5.90 -20.50 -5.08
N THR A 111 5.48 -20.53 -6.35
CA THR A 111 5.20 -21.79 -7.07
C THR A 111 6.48 -22.34 -7.73
N PRO A 112 6.85 -23.61 -7.53
CA PRO A 112 7.99 -24.23 -8.20
C PRO A 112 7.81 -24.35 -9.73
N ALA A 113 8.92 -24.22 -10.47
CA ALA A 113 8.95 -24.35 -11.93
C ALA A 113 8.64 -25.77 -12.47
N SER A 114 8.59 -26.79 -11.59
CA SER A 114 8.32 -28.18 -11.97
C SER A 114 6.96 -28.40 -12.65
N SER A 115 6.07 -27.41 -12.59
CA SER A 115 4.77 -27.43 -13.27
C SER A 115 4.82 -26.97 -14.74
N GLY A 116 6.01 -26.66 -15.28
CA GLY A 116 6.17 -26.11 -16.63
C GLY A 116 5.76 -24.64 -16.76
N ALA A 117 5.30 -24.02 -15.67
CA ALA A 117 4.93 -22.61 -15.59
C ALA A 117 6.13 -21.73 -15.22
N ALA A 118 6.05 -20.45 -15.55
CA ALA A 118 6.97 -19.44 -15.06
C ALA A 118 7.06 -19.47 -13.52
N SER A 119 8.26 -19.26 -12.97
CA SER A 119 8.49 -19.23 -11.53
C SER A 119 9.55 -18.19 -11.19
N LEU A 120 9.28 -17.39 -10.16
CA LEU A 120 10.24 -16.47 -9.54
C LEU A 120 10.73 -17.00 -8.18
N LEU A 121 10.41 -18.23 -7.81
CA LEU A 121 10.89 -18.86 -6.58
C LEU A 121 12.42 -18.85 -6.41
N PRO A 122 13.24 -19.03 -7.47
CA PRO A 122 14.70 -18.89 -7.34
C PRO A 122 15.17 -17.51 -6.85
N VAL A 123 14.39 -16.44 -7.08
CA VAL A 123 14.68 -15.09 -6.56
C VAL A 123 14.64 -15.10 -5.04
N LEU A 124 13.61 -15.71 -4.44
CA LEU A 124 13.50 -15.82 -2.98
C LEU A 124 14.60 -16.70 -2.38
N TYR A 125 14.95 -17.82 -3.02
CA TYR A 125 16.05 -18.67 -2.55
C TYR A 125 17.43 -17.99 -2.61
N SER A 126 17.61 -17.03 -3.52
CA SER A 126 18.85 -16.24 -3.61
C SER A 126 18.89 -15.09 -2.60
N ASN A 127 17.75 -14.75 -1.99
CA ASN A 127 17.57 -13.60 -1.11
C ASN A 127 16.91 -14.03 0.22
N LEU A 128 17.60 -14.88 1.00
CA LEU A 128 17.05 -15.50 2.21
C LEU A 128 16.64 -14.51 3.31
N SER A 129 17.17 -13.29 3.31
CA SER A 129 16.76 -12.22 4.23
C SER A 129 15.49 -11.51 3.78
N VAL A 130 14.92 -11.88 2.63
CA VAL A 130 13.73 -11.25 2.06
C VAL A 130 12.55 -12.22 2.09
N SER A 131 11.47 -11.78 2.70
CA SER A 131 10.19 -12.49 2.78
C SER A 131 9.13 -11.77 1.93
N VAL A 132 8.39 -12.55 1.16
CA VAL A 132 7.18 -12.11 0.45
C VAL A 132 6.01 -12.95 0.96
N PRO A 133 4.82 -12.38 1.22
CA PRO A 133 3.69 -13.16 1.70
C PRO A 133 3.35 -14.34 0.78
N HIS A 134 2.94 -15.46 1.37
CA HIS A 134 2.36 -16.56 0.62
C HIS A 134 0.89 -16.27 0.32
N LEU A 135 0.43 -16.52 -0.90
CA LEU A 135 -0.99 -16.55 -1.20
C LEU A 135 -1.63 -17.75 -0.52
N LEU A 136 -2.62 -17.52 0.33
CA LEU A 136 -3.36 -18.58 1.04
C LEU A 136 -4.75 -18.79 0.44
N HIS A 137 -5.42 -17.71 0.01
CA HIS A 137 -6.73 -17.77 -0.61
C HIS A 137 -6.97 -16.56 -1.52
N HIS A 138 -7.73 -16.77 -2.59
CA HIS A 138 -8.21 -15.69 -3.45
C HIS A 138 -9.67 -15.95 -3.83
N ASP A 139 -10.57 -15.09 -3.34
CA ASP A 139 -11.99 -15.11 -3.63
C ASP A 139 -12.32 -14.05 -4.69
N LEU A 140 -12.46 -14.50 -5.93
CA LEU A 140 -12.80 -13.65 -7.08
C LEU A 140 -14.19 -13.00 -6.96
N THR A 141 -15.12 -13.62 -6.22
CA THR A 141 -16.51 -13.12 -6.11
C THR A 141 -16.62 -12.01 -5.07
N LYS A 142 -15.86 -12.11 -3.98
CA LYS A 142 -15.82 -11.10 -2.92
C LYS A 142 -14.66 -10.11 -3.07
N HIS A 143 -13.77 -10.35 -4.03
CA HIS A 143 -12.54 -9.61 -4.25
C HIS A 143 -11.70 -9.53 -2.97
N VAL A 144 -11.54 -10.70 -2.33
CA VAL A 144 -10.76 -10.88 -1.11
C VAL A 144 -9.53 -11.74 -1.40
N LEU A 145 -8.38 -11.26 -0.96
CA LEU A 145 -7.13 -12.02 -0.94
C LEU A 145 -6.72 -12.24 0.50
N ILE A 146 -6.33 -13.48 0.80
CA ILE A 146 -5.75 -13.87 2.09
C ILE A 146 -4.31 -14.28 1.83
N GLN A 147 -3.40 -13.71 2.61
CA GLN A 147 -1.97 -13.98 2.54
C GLN A 147 -1.39 -14.27 3.92
N SER A 148 -0.22 -14.92 3.95
CA SER A 148 0.51 -15.14 5.20
C SER A 148 0.86 -13.80 5.85
N ASP A 149 0.78 -13.73 7.17
CA ASP A 149 1.20 -12.55 7.92
C ASP A 149 2.74 -12.52 8.03
N LEU A 150 3.35 -11.40 7.66
CA LEU A 150 4.80 -11.16 7.86
C LEU A 150 5.12 -10.78 9.31
N GLY A 151 4.13 -10.74 10.19
CA GLY A 151 4.31 -10.44 11.60
C GLY A 151 4.34 -8.94 11.88
N ASN A 152 4.64 -8.58 13.12
CA ASN A 152 4.61 -7.20 13.58
C ASN A 152 5.93 -6.46 13.28
N ILE A 153 6.26 -6.37 12.00
CA ILE A 153 7.49 -5.75 11.51
C ILE A 153 7.19 -4.29 11.12
N PRO A 154 8.01 -3.30 11.54
CA PRO A 154 7.80 -1.91 11.17
C PRO A 154 8.07 -1.66 9.68
N GLU A 155 7.35 -0.73 9.09
CA GLU A 155 7.65 -0.17 7.76
C GLU A 155 9.07 0.43 7.72
N LEU A 156 9.68 0.45 6.54
CA LEU A 156 11.06 0.92 6.32
C LEU A 156 11.26 2.35 6.83
N TYR A 157 10.27 3.23 6.69
CA TYR A 157 10.34 4.58 7.27
C TYR A 157 10.49 4.55 8.80
N LYS A 158 9.67 3.75 9.49
CA LYS A 158 9.69 3.61 10.95
C LYS A 158 10.99 2.96 11.42
N PHE A 159 11.48 1.99 10.66
CA PHE A 159 12.79 1.39 10.89
C PHE A 159 13.90 2.45 10.76
N LEU A 160 14.00 3.18 9.66
CA LEU A 160 15.08 4.16 9.43
C LEU A 160 15.05 5.35 10.39
N THR A 161 13.86 5.73 10.88
CA THR A 161 13.67 6.79 11.89
C THR A 161 13.86 6.32 13.33
N SER A 162 13.91 5.00 13.58
CA SER A 162 14.12 4.47 14.93
C SER A 162 15.49 4.89 15.48
N PRO A 163 15.59 5.31 16.76
CA PRO A 163 16.86 5.58 17.40
C PRO A 163 17.76 4.35 17.50
N ASP A 164 17.18 3.15 17.45
CA ASP A 164 17.91 1.87 17.53
C ASP A 164 18.53 1.47 16.18
N THR A 165 18.15 2.14 15.10
CA THR A 165 18.65 1.82 13.76
C THR A 165 20.02 2.45 13.52
N THR A 166 21.03 1.60 13.58
CA THR A 166 22.42 1.98 13.31
C THR A 166 22.72 2.04 11.80
N PRO A 167 23.76 2.78 11.35
CA PRO A 167 24.16 2.80 9.95
C PRO A 167 24.46 1.41 9.35
N PRO A 168 25.12 0.47 10.07
CA PRO A 168 25.27 -0.91 9.58
C PRO A 168 23.94 -1.63 9.34
N LEU A 169 22.96 -1.50 10.25
CA LEU A 169 21.64 -2.12 10.07
C LEU A 169 20.89 -1.53 8.87
N ALA A 170 20.91 -0.20 8.72
CA ALA A 170 20.32 0.47 7.55
C ALA A 170 21.01 0.05 6.24
N SER A 171 22.34 -0.09 6.25
CA SER A 171 23.11 -0.58 5.10
C SER A 171 22.76 -2.03 4.75
N SER A 172 22.60 -2.90 5.74
CA SER A 172 22.19 -4.29 5.52
C SER A 172 20.79 -4.39 4.93
N ALA A 173 19.83 -3.60 5.42
CA ALA A 173 18.48 -3.52 4.85
C ALA A 173 18.51 -3.06 3.38
N GLY A 174 19.26 -1.98 3.09
CA GLY A 174 19.43 -1.49 1.72
C GLY A 174 20.10 -2.50 0.79
N ALA A 175 21.10 -3.23 1.28
CA ALA A 175 21.78 -4.28 0.50
C ALA A 175 20.85 -5.46 0.20
N ALA A 176 20.08 -5.93 1.19
CA ALA A 176 19.10 -7.00 1.00
C ALA A 176 18.04 -6.62 -0.04
N LEU A 177 17.48 -5.41 0.06
CA LEU A 177 16.49 -4.90 -0.89
C LEU A 177 17.09 -4.74 -2.31
N GLY A 178 18.31 -4.20 -2.42
CA GLY A 178 18.99 -4.01 -3.69
C GLY A 178 19.32 -5.33 -4.40
N HIS A 179 19.79 -6.35 -3.66
CA HIS A 179 20.02 -7.68 -4.21
C HIS A 179 18.73 -8.34 -4.68
N PHE A 180 17.66 -8.23 -3.90
CA PHE A 180 16.36 -8.77 -4.29
C PHE A 180 15.83 -8.14 -5.58
N LEU A 181 15.85 -6.81 -5.70
CA LEU A 181 15.38 -6.14 -6.91
C LEU A 181 16.23 -6.48 -8.13
N LYS A 182 17.56 -6.56 -7.96
CA LYS A 182 18.46 -7.00 -9.02
C LYS A 182 18.09 -8.41 -9.52
N ASP A 183 17.88 -9.35 -8.60
CA ASP A 183 17.56 -10.73 -8.95
C ASP A 183 16.14 -10.86 -9.53
N LEU A 184 15.17 -10.11 -8.99
CA LEU A 184 13.81 -10.03 -9.52
C LEU A 184 13.80 -9.53 -10.97
N HIS A 185 14.50 -8.42 -11.23
CA HIS A 185 14.61 -7.83 -12.56
C HIS A 185 15.39 -8.74 -13.51
N GLY A 186 16.45 -9.38 -13.03
CA GLY A 186 17.31 -10.28 -13.79
C GLY A 186 16.67 -11.62 -14.14
N ALA A 187 15.83 -12.19 -13.25
CA ALA A 187 15.14 -13.47 -13.49
C ALA A 187 14.29 -13.43 -14.76
N PHE A 188 13.70 -12.28 -15.06
CA PHE A 188 12.89 -12.09 -16.25
C PHE A 188 13.73 -11.97 -17.53
N TYR A 189 14.91 -11.36 -17.45
CA TYR A 189 15.79 -11.16 -18.61
C TYR A 189 16.16 -12.48 -19.30
N HIS A 190 16.35 -13.54 -18.50
CA HIS A 190 16.74 -14.86 -18.96
C HIS A 190 15.56 -15.80 -19.29
N ALA A 191 14.30 -15.35 -19.12
CA ALA A 191 13.14 -16.16 -19.47
C ALA A 191 13.00 -16.35 -20.99
N SER A 192 12.41 -17.47 -21.41
CA SER A 192 12.10 -17.71 -22.82
C SER A 192 11.01 -16.75 -23.32
N GLU A 193 10.98 -16.38 -24.60
CA GLU A 193 9.95 -15.46 -25.13
C GLU A 193 8.52 -15.97 -24.94
N VAL A 194 8.31 -17.30 -24.97
CA VAL A 194 7.00 -17.91 -24.67
C VAL A 194 6.59 -17.62 -23.22
N THR A 195 7.52 -17.81 -22.29
CA THR A 195 7.31 -17.49 -20.86
C THR A 195 7.06 -15.99 -20.65
N LYS A 196 7.78 -15.14 -21.38
CA LYS A 196 7.57 -13.69 -21.33
C LYS A 196 6.17 -13.31 -21.78
N GLU A 197 5.69 -13.90 -22.87
CA GLU A 197 4.36 -13.60 -23.40
C GLU A 197 3.23 -14.08 -22.49
N GLU A 198 3.36 -15.29 -21.93
CA GLU A 198 2.42 -15.79 -20.92
C GLU A 198 2.34 -14.84 -19.72
N LEU A 199 3.49 -14.38 -19.23
CA LEU A 199 3.55 -13.42 -18.13
C LEU A 199 2.94 -12.07 -18.53
N ARG A 200 3.14 -11.57 -19.75
CA ARG A 200 2.54 -10.29 -20.20
C ARG A 200 1.03 -10.35 -20.11
N HIS A 201 0.43 -11.42 -20.62
CA HIS A 201 -1.02 -11.59 -20.56
C HIS A 201 -1.51 -11.75 -19.11
N ARG A 202 -0.78 -12.51 -18.29
CA ARG A 202 -1.14 -12.74 -16.88
C ARG A 202 -1.11 -11.47 -16.01
N PHE A 203 -0.25 -10.51 -16.37
CA PHE A 203 -0.02 -9.27 -15.62
C PHE A 203 -0.45 -8.03 -16.43
N GLU A 204 -1.39 -8.19 -17.36
CA GLU A 204 -2.02 -7.06 -18.04
C GLU A 204 -2.88 -6.27 -17.04
N ASN A 205 -2.51 -5.01 -16.81
CA ASN A 205 -3.09 -4.16 -15.76
C ASN A 205 -3.30 -2.73 -16.26
N ASP A 206 -4.05 -2.59 -17.36
CA ASP A 206 -4.30 -1.29 -18.00
C ASP A 206 -4.94 -0.26 -17.06
N GLU A 207 -5.79 -0.71 -16.14
CA GLU A 207 -6.38 0.17 -15.14
C GLU A 207 -5.36 0.66 -14.11
N GLY A 208 -4.47 -0.21 -13.63
CA GLY A 208 -3.34 0.20 -12.79
C GLY A 208 -2.42 1.19 -13.50
N GLU A 209 -2.13 0.96 -14.78
CA GLU A 209 -1.38 1.88 -15.64
C GLU A 209 -2.07 3.25 -15.77
N ALA A 210 -3.40 3.26 -15.97
CA ALA A 210 -4.18 4.49 -16.06
C ALA A 210 -4.19 5.25 -14.73
N VAL A 211 -4.25 4.54 -13.59
CA VAL A 211 -4.15 5.14 -12.25
C VAL A 211 -2.79 5.78 -12.03
N LEU A 212 -1.69 5.08 -12.30
CA LEU A 212 -0.34 5.62 -12.16
C LEU A 212 -0.11 6.82 -13.11
N CYS A 213 -0.65 6.76 -14.33
CA CYS A 213 -0.63 7.90 -15.25
C CYS A 213 -1.38 9.12 -14.68
N LYS A 214 -2.54 8.93 -14.01
CA LYS A 214 -3.24 10.03 -13.33
C LYS A 214 -2.44 10.61 -12.17
N VAL A 215 -1.70 9.79 -11.43
CA VAL A 215 -0.79 10.29 -10.38
C VAL A 215 0.27 11.19 -11.02
N ILE A 216 0.91 10.73 -12.09
CA ILE A 216 1.91 11.48 -12.87
C ILE A 216 1.36 12.82 -13.38
N THR A 217 0.16 12.83 -13.95
CA THR A 217 -0.44 14.07 -14.48
C THR A 217 -0.84 15.03 -13.35
N SER A 218 -1.23 14.51 -12.20
CA SER A 218 -1.59 15.31 -11.03
C SER A 218 -0.40 16.11 -10.48
N VAL A 219 0.84 15.61 -10.61
CA VAL A 219 2.08 16.29 -10.15
C VAL A 219 2.20 17.72 -10.68
N ARG A 220 1.66 18.00 -11.88
CA ARG A 220 1.65 19.34 -12.47
C ARG A 220 1.04 20.39 -11.55
N GLY A 221 -0.11 20.10 -10.93
CA GLY A 221 -0.80 21.04 -10.05
C GLY A 221 0.08 21.42 -8.87
N TYR A 222 0.73 20.43 -8.26
CA TYR A 222 1.59 20.62 -7.11
C TYR A 222 2.90 21.35 -7.44
N MET A 223 3.55 21.00 -8.56
CA MET A 223 4.72 21.72 -9.03
C MET A 223 4.41 23.21 -9.26
N LYS A 224 3.24 23.50 -9.86
CA LYS A 224 2.77 24.87 -10.06
C LYS A 224 2.56 25.59 -8.73
N ASP A 225 1.88 24.95 -7.78
CA ASP A 225 1.59 25.53 -6.47
C ASP A 225 2.87 25.75 -5.65
N ALA A 226 3.90 24.92 -5.85
CA ALA A 226 5.22 25.07 -5.25
C ALA A 226 6.12 26.10 -5.94
N GLY A 227 5.67 26.73 -7.03
CA GLY A 227 6.45 27.74 -7.76
C GLY A 227 7.57 27.18 -8.63
N VAL A 228 7.52 25.90 -9.02
CA VAL A 228 8.48 25.31 -9.96
C VAL A 228 8.26 25.93 -11.34
N GLU A 229 9.24 26.66 -11.88
CA GLU A 229 9.08 27.46 -13.10
C GLU A 229 8.75 26.62 -14.35
N ASP A 230 9.37 25.44 -14.48
CA ASP A 230 9.29 24.57 -15.65
C ASP A 230 8.28 23.41 -15.49
N TYR A 231 7.32 23.55 -14.57
CA TYR A 231 6.36 22.50 -14.22
C TYR A 231 5.63 21.85 -15.41
N VAL A 232 5.31 22.63 -16.46
CA VAL A 232 4.67 22.11 -17.69
C VAL A 232 5.62 21.23 -18.49
N LEU A 233 6.89 21.62 -18.60
CA LEU A 233 7.91 20.84 -19.30
C LEU A 233 8.21 19.54 -18.55
N LEU A 234 8.29 19.61 -17.21
CA LEU A 234 8.52 18.44 -16.36
C LEU A 234 7.35 17.44 -16.43
N GLU A 235 6.10 17.91 -16.38
CA GLU A 235 4.91 17.07 -16.60
C GLU A 235 5.01 16.35 -17.94
N LYS A 236 5.28 17.09 -19.02
CA LYS A 236 5.37 16.52 -20.36
C LYS A 236 6.46 15.45 -20.44
N ARG A 237 7.66 15.73 -19.89
CA ARG A 237 8.77 14.76 -19.88
C ARG A 237 8.41 13.49 -19.12
N ALA A 238 7.70 13.61 -17.99
CA ALA A 238 7.26 12.48 -17.22
C ALA A 238 6.19 11.65 -17.94
N GLN A 239 5.21 12.30 -18.57
CA GLN A 239 4.19 11.62 -19.38
C GLN A 239 4.82 10.94 -20.60
N ASP A 240 5.70 11.63 -21.32
CA ASP A 240 6.44 11.07 -22.45
C ASP A 240 7.24 9.85 -21.99
N ASN A 241 7.94 9.94 -20.87
CA ASN A 241 8.71 8.81 -20.34
C ASN A 241 7.80 7.66 -19.90
N TRP A 242 6.70 7.93 -19.19
CA TRP A 242 5.75 6.90 -18.77
C TRP A 242 5.15 6.15 -19.97
N THR A 243 4.75 6.87 -21.00
CA THR A 243 4.08 6.30 -22.18
C THR A 243 5.04 5.57 -23.12
N SER A 244 6.29 6.05 -23.24
CA SER A 244 7.31 5.46 -24.13
C SER A 244 8.25 4.47 -23.45
N ARG A 245 8.11 4.23 -22.14
CA ARG A 245 9.04 3.36 -21.41
C ARG A 245 9.02 1.93 -21.94
N GLU A 246 10.22 1.38 -22.11
CA GLU A 246 10.39 -0.04 -22.35
C GLU A 246 10.13 -0.81 -21.05
N ARG A 247 9.22 -1.79 -21.12
CA ARG A 247 8.86 -2.63 -19.98
C ARG A 247 9.57 -3.97 -20.08
N THR A 248 10.86 -3.96 -19.75
CA THR A 248 11.80 -5.06 -20.03
C THR A 248 12.09 -5.95 -18.83
N VAL A 249 11.59 -5.61 -17.64
CA VAL A 249 11.76 -6.40 -16.42
C VAL A 249 10.43 -6.64 -15.74
N PHE A 250 10.35 -7.68 -14.91
CA PHE A 250 9.26 -7.85 -13.96
C PHE A 250 9.56 -7.05 -12.69
N GLY A 251 8.64 -6.20 -12.25
CA GLY A 251 8.79 -5.37 -11.06
C GLY A 251 7.60 -5.51 -10.12
N GLN A 252 7.75 -5.01 -8.90
CA GLN A 252 6.64 -4.93 -7.95
C GLN A 252 5.66 -3.79 -8.34
N GLY A 253 6.15 -2.72 -8.97
CA GLY A 253 5.33 -1.71 -9.64
C GLY A 253 4.89 -0.50 -8.81
N ASP A 254 4.89 -0.62 -7.48
CA ASP A 254 4.58 0.44 -6.51
C ASP A 254 5.38 0.25 -5.21
N ILE A 255 6.71 0.32 -5.31
CA ILE A 255 7.60 0.04 -4.19
C ILE A 255 8.05 1.34 -3.52
N TRP A 256 7.64 1.51 -2.27
CA TRP A 256 7.91 2.70 -1.47
C TRP A 256 8.09 2.30 -0.01
N PHE A 257 8.45 3.24 0.87
CA PHE A 257 8.81 2.88 2.24
C PHE A 257 7.68 2.20 3.04
N GLY A 258 6.42 2.36 2.64
CA GLY A 258 5.26 1.72 3.26
C GLY A 258 5.01 0.28 2.82
N THR A 259 5.56 -0.16 1.68
CA THR A 259 5.44 -1.55 1.18
C THR A 259 6.64 -2.44 1.55
N VAL A 260 7.66 -1.84 2.17
CA VAL A 260 8.84 -2.52 2.69
C VAL A 260 8.77 -2.55 4.22
N LEU A 261 8.80 -3.73 4.80
CA LEU A 261 8.88 -3.97 6.25
C LEU A 261 10.31 -4.37 6.60
N VAL A 262 10.86 -3.89 7.72
CA VAL A 262 12.22 -4.24 8.14
C VAL A 262 12.27 -4.63 9.61
N GLY A 263 12.68 -5.87 9.86
CA GLY A 263 12.88 -6.44 11.18
C GLY A 263 14.36 -6.64 11.49
N VAL A 264 14.68 -6.78 12.78
CA VAL A 264 16.01 -7.20 13.23
C VAL A 264 15.83 -8.31 14.25
N GLU A 265 16.36 -9.49 13.95
CA GLU A 265 16.37 -10.65 14.85
C GLU A 265 17.82 -11.09 15.06
N ASP A 266 18.25 -11.13 16.32
CA ASP A 266 19.64 -11.49 16.71
C ASP A 266 20.73 -10.72 15.92
N GLY A 267 20.45 -9.46 15.59
CA GLY A 267 21.36 -8.58 14.82
C GLY A 267 21.34 -8.83 13.31
N THR A 268 20.54 -9.77 12.83
CA THR A 268 20.30 -10.04 11.41
C THR A 268 19.10 -9.24 10.92
N VAL A 269 19.24 -8.61 9.76
CA VAL A 269 18.15 -7.84 9.15
C VAL A 269 17.26 -8.77 8.33
N GLU A 270 15.95 -8.62 8.52
CA GLU A 270 14.92 -9.26 7.71
C GLU A 270 14.10 -8.19 6.98
N VAL A 271 13.76 -8.45 5.72
CA VAL A 271 13.01 -7.51 4.87
C VAL A 271 11.74 -8.20 4.38
N GLY A 272 10.59 -7.62 4.67
CA GLY A 272 9.30 -8.03 4.11
C GLY A 272 8.90 -7.12 2.94
N ILE A 273 8.40 -7.67 1.83
CA ILE A 273 7.87 -6.88 0.71
C ILE A 273 6.44 -7.28 0.42
N CYS A 274 5.51 -6.33 0.53
CA CYS A 274 4.08 -6.55 0.36
C CYS A 274 3.47 -5.67 -0.75
N ASP A 275 2.15 -5.81 -0.94
CA ASP A 275 1.35 -4.97 -1.84
C ASP A 275 1.67 -5.09 -3.32
N TRP A 276 1.63 -6.31 -3.84
CA TRP A 276 1.98 -6.64 -5.23
C TRP A 276 0.87 -6.36 -6.25
N GLU A 277 -0.07 -5.46 -5.95
CA GLU A 277 -1.27 -5.20 -6.79
C GLU A 277 -0.97 -4.42 -8.09
N PHE A 278 0.23 -3.85 -8.19
CA PHE A 278 0.79 -3.22 -9.40
C PHE A 278 1.88 -4.07 -10.07
N ALA A 279 2.09 -5.31 -9.62
CA ALA A 279 3.14 -6.16 -10.15
C ALA A 279 2.95 -6.42 -11.64
N GLY A 280 4.06 -6.50 -12.35
CA GLY A 280 4.04 -6.76 -13.78
C GLY A 280 5.27 -6.20 -14.49
N PHE A 281 5.09 -5.96 -15.78
CA PHE A 281 6.16 -5.51 -16.65
C PHE A 281 6.43 -4.03 -16.44
N ASN A 282 7.67 -3.70 -16.08
CA ASN A 282 8.07 -2.34 -15.79
C ASN A 282 9.41 -1.98 -16.42
N HIS A 283 9.72 -0.68 -16.40
CA HIS A 283 11.02 -0.18 -16.75
C HIS A 283 12.04 -0.59 -15.66
N PRO A 284 13.29 -0.97 -15.99
CA PRO A 284 14.30 -1.39 -15.00
C PRO A 284 14.55 -0.37 -13.88
N ALA A 285 14.41 0.92 -14.22
CA ALA A 285 14.54 2.00 -13.24
C ALA A 285 13.26 2.28 -12.42
N GLY A 286 12.12 1.68 -12.73
CA GLY A 286 10.82 2.00 -12.11
C GLY A 286 10.85 1.84 -10.59
N ASP A 287 11.01 0.58 -10.15
CA ASP A 287 11.07 0.21 -8.74
C ASP A 287 12.21 0.95 -7.99
N ILE A 288 13.39 1.03 -8.62
CA ILE A 288 14.58 1.68 -8.03
C ILE A 288 14.32 3.17 -7.83
N ALA A 289 13.68 3.83 -8.79
CA ALA A 289 13.46 5.26 -8.74
C ALA A 289 12.37 5.63 -7.70
N GLN A 290 11.34 4.80 -7.53
CA GLN A 290 10.35 4.95 -6.46
C GLN A 290 11.00 4.84 -5.07
N LEU A 291 11.88 3.87 -4.84
CA LEU A 291 12.63 3.78 -3.57
C LEU A 291 13.65 4.91 -3.37
N GLY A 292 14.40 5.24 -4.43
CA GLY A 292 15.44 6.27 -4.39
C GLY A 292 14.88 7.64 -4.03
N GLN A 293 13.63 7.90 -4.40
CA GLN A 293 12.89 9.06 -4.00
C GLN A 293 12.71 9.17 -2.48
N ASP A 294 12.10 8.16 -1.87
CA ASP A 294 11.80 8.19 -0.44
C ASP A 294 13.09 8.31 0.38
N ALA A 295 14.17 7.65 -0.08
CA ALA A 295 15.50 7.81 0.49
C ALA A 295 16.04 9.24 0.35
N TYR A 296 15.85 9.88 -0.80
CA TYR A 296 16.27 11.28 -1.01
C TYR A 296 15.48 12.25 -0.12
N LEU A 297 14.16 12.04 0.06
CA LEU A 297 13.34 12.82 1.00
C LEU A 297 13.76 12.61 2.45
N PHE A 298 14.24 11.42 2.79
CA PHE A 298 14.63 11.06 4.14
C PHE A 298 15.88 11.81 4.62
N VAL A 299 16.88 11.99 3.76
CA VAL A 299 18.19 12.59 4.14
C VAL A 299 18.05 14.01 4.70
N PRO A 300 17.36 14.96 4.03
CA PRO A 300 17.15 16.31 4.55
C PRO A 300 16.33 16.32 5.85
N VAL A 301 15.30 15.48 5.98
CA VAL A 301 14.46 15.43 7.19
C VAL A 301 15.26 14.97 8.40
N LYS A 302 16.12 13.95 8.24
CA LYS A 302 16.98 13.47 9.32
C LYS A 302 18.01 14.52 9.73
N GLN A 303 18.61 15.22 8.76
CA GLN A 303 19.53 16.33 9.06
C GLN A 303 18.82 17.47 9.80
N LEU A 304 17.61 17.84 9.37
CA LEU A 304 16.82 18.89 10.02
C LEU A 304 16.42 18.51 11.45
N LEU A 305 15.99 17.27 11.68
CA LEU A 305 15.69 16.73 13.00
C LEU A 305 16.93 16.67 13.90
N THR A 306 18.10 16.32 13.34
CA THR A 306 19.36 16.33 14.07
C THR A 306 19.72 17.76 14.49
N ILE A 307 19.61 18.74 13.59
CA ILE A 307 19.85 20.17 13.90
C ILE A 307 18.90 20.67 14.99
N ILE A 308 17.60 20.33 14.92
CA ILE A 308 16.62 20.72 15.92
C ILE A 308 16.95 20.09 17.28
N ASN A 309 17.31 18.81 17.31
CA ASN A 309 17.61 18.10 18.57
C ASN A 309 18.97 18.47 19.18
N ASP A 310 19.98 18.82 18.37
CA ASP A 310 21.30 19.29 18.84
C ASP A 310 21.32 20.78 19.19
N SER A 311 20.28 21.54 18.83
CA SER A 311 20.20 22.96 19.15
C SER A 311 19.87 23.23 20.62
N SER A 312 20.88 23.11 21.47
CA SER A 312 21.00 24.03 22.61
C SER A 312 20.91 25.47 22.08
N PRO A 313 20.22 26.42 22.74
CA PRO A 313 19.86 27.74 22.19
C PRO A 313 21.00 28.66 21.74
N SER A 314 22.26 28.22 21.84
CA SER A 314 23.44 29.08 21.76
C SER A 314 24.19 29.05 20.43
N ARG A 315 23.95 28.11 19.51
CA ARG A 315 24.70 28.03 18.23
C ARG A 315 23.90 27.39 17.11
N LEU A 316 23.23 28.20 16.29
CA LEU A 316 22.78 27.79 14.96
C LEU A 316 23.67 28.51 13.93
N VAL A 317 24.61 27.78 13.34
CA VAL A 317 25.37 28.19 12.15
C VAL A 317 25.14 27.09 11.12
N LEU A 318 24.45 27.41 10.02
CA LEU A 318 24.23 26.46 8.92
C LEU A 318 25.58 26.17 8.22
N PRO A 319 25.90 24.90 7.90
CA PRO A 319 27.13 24.58 7.19
C PRO A 319 27.02 24.96 5.71
N SER A 320 28.02 25.69 5.21
CA SER A 320 28.16 26.17 3.82
C SER A 320 28.64 25.10 2.83
N SER A 321 28.71 23.83 3.24
CA SER A 321 29.22 22.73 2.42
C SER A 321 28.08 21.92 1.78
N LEU A 322 27.42 22.51 0.79
CA LEU A 322 26.55 21.80 -0.16
C LEU A 322 26.82 22.25 -1.61
N ASN A 323 28.04 22.70 -1.90
CA ASN A 323 28.54 22.91 -3.26
C ASN A 323 29.21 21.61 -3.74
N VAL A 324 28.43 20.74 -4.39
CA VAL A 324 28.99 19.70 -5.26
C VAL A 324 29.11 20.33 -6.65
N ALA A 325 30.25 20.94 -6.94
CA ALA A 325 30.64 21.29 -8.30
C ALA A 325 31.35 20.07 -8.92
N SER A 326 30.76 19.45 -9.94
CA SER A 326 31.45 18.48 -10.79
C SER A 326 31.80 19.16 -12.12
N ASP A 327 33.08 19.29 -12.43
CA ASP A 327 33.60 19.93 -13.66
C ASP A 327 33.46 19.07 -14.93
N ASP A 328 32.59 18.06 -14.92
CA ASP A 328 32.32 17.21 -16.08
C ASP A 328 30.92 17.53 -16.67
N PRO A 329 30.86 18.19 -17.86
CA PRO A 329 29.60 18.60 -18.48
C PRO A 329 28.77 17.41 -18.99
N THR A 330 29.34 16.21 -19.11
CA THR A 330 28.58 15.00 -19.49
C THR A 330 27.96 14.31 -18.28
N LEU A 331 28.53 14.54 -17.10
CA LEU A 331 27.91 14.15 -15.83
C LEU A 331 26.77 15.09 -15.46
N SER A 332 26.86 16.39 -15.75
CA SER A 332 25.82 17.37 -15.38
C SER A 332 24.50 17.17 -16.12
N ASP A 333 24.52 16.74 -17.39
CA ASP A 333 23.30 16.43 -18.14
C ASP A 333 22.64 15.14 -17.63
N ASN A 334 23.43 14.13 -17.26
CA ASN A 334 22.92 12.92 -16.62
C ASN A 334 22.45 13.18 -15.18
N PHE A 335 23.14 14.05 -14.43
CA PHE A 335 22.75 14.48 -13.10
C PHE A 335 21.48 15.32 -13.13
N ALA A 336 21.31 16.21 -14.10
CA ALA A 336 20.09 17.00 -14.26
C ALA A 336 18.90 16.12 -14.62
N VAL A 337 19.08 15.09 -15.46
CA VAL A 337 18.03 14.11 -15.77
C VAL A 337 17.72 13.23 -14.56
N ILE A 338 18.73 12.79 -13.79
CA ILE A 338 18.54 12.02 -12.55
C ILE A 338 17.92 12.89 -11.46
N PHE A 339 18.32 14.15 -11.33
CA PHE A 339 17.80 15.14 -10.38
C PHE A 339 16.36 15.52 -10.72
N ILE A 340 16.02 15.68 -12.00
CA ILE A 340 14.64 15.88 -12.46
C ILE A 340 13.81 14.63 -12.21
N ARG A 341 14.34 13.42 -12.44
CA ARG A 341 13.65 12.17 -12.10
C ARG A 341 13.44 12.03 -10.59
N ILE A 342 14.43 12.37 -9.77
CA ILE A 342 14.33 12.32 -8.32
C ILE A 342 13.37 13.39 -7.79
N LEU A 343 13.44 14.63 -8.27
CA LEU A 343 12.52 15.72 -7.91
C LEU A 343 11.07 15.41 -8.32
N PHE A 344 10.90 14.79 -9.49
CA PHE A 344 9.61 14.37 -10.03
C PHE A 344 8.96 13.29 -9.16
N ILE A 345 9.75 12.32 -8.74
CA ILE A 345 9.28 11.27 -7.87
C ILE A 345 9.05 11.89 -6.47
N VAL A 346 9.91 12.82 -5.99
CA VAL A 346 9.88 13.48 -4.65
C VAL A 346 8.56 14.18 -4.39
N LEU A 347 8.03 14.85 -5.41
CA LEU A 347 6.74 15.50 -5.34
C LEU A 347 5.59 14.48 -5.30
N SER A 348 5.72 13.33 -5.95
CA SER A 348 4.71 12.25 -5.98
C SER A 348 4.40 11.64 -4.60
N SER A 349 5.36 11.48 -3.69
CA SER A 349 5.07 11.04 -2.30
C SER A 349 4.64 12.17 -1.38
N ILE A 350 5.11 13.42 -1.59
CA ILE A 350 4.54 14.57 -0.87
C ILE A 350 3.05 14.70 -1.22
N ILE A 351 2.66 14.35 -2.45
CA ILE A 351 1.28 14.28 -2.93
C ILE A 351 0.52 13.13 -2.27
N LEU A 352 1.10 11.93 -2.18
CA LEU A 352 0.53 10.80 -1.43
C LEU A 352 0.47 11.04 0.08
N ILE A 353 1.20 12.01 0.61
CA ILE A 353 1.15 12.40 2.03
C ILE A 353 0.14 13.55 2.23
N HIS A 354 0.10 14.57 1.35
CA HIS A 354 -0.79 15.73 1.48
C HIS A 354 -2.25 15.45 1.05
N LEU A 355 -2.47 14.59 0.04
CA LEU A 355 -3.83 14.11 -0.27
C LEU A 355 -4.44 13.31 0.90
N PHE A 356 -3.61 12.74 1.77
CA PHE A 356 -4.03 11.81 2.82
C PHE A 356 -3.97 12.41 4.23
N ALA A 357 -3.12 13.41 4.49
CA ALA A 357 -3.08 14.15 5.76
C ALA A 357 -4.04 15.36 5.78
N GLY A 358 -4.40 15.92 4.62
CA GLY A 358 -5.10 17.20 4.50
C GLY A 358 -6.60 17.23 4.83
N ARG A 359 -7.25 16.10 5.16
CA ARG A 359 -8.71 16.06 5.43
C ARG A 359 -9.13 15.80 6.88
N ILE A 360 -8.20 15.78 7.85
CA ILE A 360 -8.55 15.55 9.27
C ILE A 360 -9.01 16.82 10.02
N SER A 361 -8.95 18.03 9.43
CA SER A 361 -9.37 19.24 10.15
C SER A 361 -10.27 20.18 9.34
N THR A 362 -11.54 19.80 9.23
CA THR A 362 -12.63 20.79 9.26
C THR A 362 -13.74 20.28 10.18
N GLN A 363 -13.56 20.45 11.50
CA GLN A 363 -14.73 20.48 12.39
C GLN A 363 -15.55 21.74 12.07
N PRO A 364 -16.88 21.63 11.93
CA PRO A 364 -17.75 22.79 11.90
C PRO A 364 -17.75 23.43 13.29
N ARG A 365 -17.40 24.71 13.37
CA ARG A 365 -17.64 25.52 14.57
C ARG A 365 -19.16 25.67 14.71
N ASP A 366 -19.72 24.96 15.69
CA ASP A 366 -21.03 25.24 16.24
C ASP A 366 -21.06 26.65 16.85
N ASN A 367 -21.70 27.58 16.16
CA ASN A 367 -22.16 28.83 16.75
C ASN A 367 -23.59 28.64 17.25
N ALA A 368 -23.73 28.17 18.49
CA ALA A 368 -24.95 28.32 19.26
C ALA A 368 -24.78 29.53 20.20
N ARG A 369 -25.56 30.60 19.97
CA ARG A 369 -26.20 31.40 21.04
C ARG A 369 -27.21 32.42 20.50
N LEU A 370 -28.47 32.13 20.84
CA LEU A 370 -29.56 32.99 21.32
C LEU A 370 -29.90 34.30 20.59
N GLY A 371 -31.19 34.39 20.24
CA GLY A 371 -31.93 35.63 20.08
C GLY A 371 -33.40 35.36 19.72
N ASP A 372 -34.21 35.05 20.74
CA ASP A 372 -35.66 35.17 20.68
C ASP A 372 -36.05 36.56 20.14
N ASP A 373 -37.04 36.60 19.24
CA ASP A 373 -38.32 37.33 19.43
C ASP A 373 -38.94 37.74 18.07
N LYS A 374 -40.05 37.08 17.69
CA LYS A 374 -41.30 37.75 17.25
C LYS A 374 -42.35 36.77 16.72
N ARG A 375 -43.44 36.70 17.48
CA ARG A 375 -44.76 36.18 17.08
C ARG A 375 -45.40 37.08 15.99
N ARG A 376 -46.07 36.48 14.99
CA ARG A 376 -47.56 36.52 14.78
C ARG A 376 -48.00 36.34 13.30
N ARG A 377 -48.97 35.41 13.14
CA ARG A 377 -50.17 35.38 12.24
C ARG A 377 -49.90 35.06 10.75
N MET A 378 -50.67 34.24 10.02
CA MET A 378 -52.03 33.66 10.09
C MET A 378 -52.03 32.23 9.49
N ALA A 379 -52.77 31.22 10.01
CA ALA A 379 -54.09 30.72 9.54
C ALA A 379 -54.23 30.67 8.00
N THR A 380 -54.62 29.61 7.28
CA THR A 380 -55.60 28.49 7.41
C THR A 380 -55.39 27.67 6.10
N SER A 381 -55.52 26.36 5.98
CA SER A 381 -56.78 25.62 6.00
C SER A 381 -56.54 24.11 5.78
N SER A 382 -57.15 23.36 6.68
CA SER A 382 -57.66 21.99 6.77
C SER A 382 -58.00 21.13 5.52
N LEU A 383 -58.18 19.83 5.87
CA LEU A 383 -58.90 18.70 5.25
C LEU A 383 -58.15 17.82 4.24
N VAL A 384 -57.77 16.56 4.54
CA VAL A 384 -58.53 15.32 4.93
C VAL A 384 -59.15 14.60 3.73
N TYR A 385 -58.63 13.40 3.39
CA TYR A 385 -59.29 12.09 3.09
C TYR A 385 -58.27 11.19 2.36
N VAL A 386 -57.71 10.11 2.92
CA VAL A 386 -58.22 8.75 3.23
C VAL A 386 -58.59 7.88 2.01
N SER A 387 -57.69 6.92 1.73
CA SER A 387 -57.87 5.51 1.31
C SER A 387 -58.64 5.12 0.03
N ARG A 388 -58.04 4.25 -0.79
CA ARG A 388 -58.32 2.78 -0.95
C ARG A 388 -57.86 2.30 -2.34
N GLN A 389 -56.92 1.35 -2.39
CA GLN A 389 -57.11 -0.08 -2.73
C GLN A 389 -57.19 -0.47 -4.22
N LYS A 390 -56.25 -1.34 -4.58
CA LYS A 390 -56.37 -2.65 -5.28
C LYS A 390 -56.54 -2.72 -6.82
N ARG A 391 -55.56 -3.43 -7.37
CA ARG A 391 -55.61 -4.64 -8.23
C ARG A 391 -55.82 -4.50 -9.75
N GLN A 392 -55.02 -5.34 -10.43
CA GLN A 392 -55.14 -5.96 -11.75
C GLN A 392 -54.77 -5.10 -12.97
N MET A 393 -53.57 -5.34 -13.50
CA MET A 393 -53.34 -6.22 -14.64
C MET A 393 -51.99 -6.90 -14.52
#